data_AF-A0A2E0SDP8-F1
#
_entry.id   AF-A0A2E0SDP8-F1
#
_cell.length_a   1.000
_cell.length_b   1.000
_cell.length_c   1.000
_cell.angle_alpha   90.00
_cell.angle_beta   90.00
_cell.angle_gamma   90.00
#
_symmetry.space_group_name_H-M   'P 1'
#
loop_
_entity.id
_entity.type
_entity.pdbx_description
1 polymer ?
#
loop_
_entity_poly.entity_id
_entity_poly.type
_entity_poly.pdbx_seq_one_letter_code
_entity_poly.pdbx_strand_id
1 'polypeptide(L)'
;MTALAEGPVTNKVPVSLFQDHGNTNVYLDSASASQLEAIETPWTLGGVEWNETMVIRAMVWLSEQTDKPLLKLDDDDFRTHNLHQLLRHHGPSHTLARRVFNLVQGTICDQVMEKPNQKVICFSPHPDDDVISMGGTLIRLNEEGHETHIAYMTSGNIAVFDEDAQRLADLVTEYNHLFGIENEKSVDVEHRVADDLKNKQAGHADSDAVLKIKGLIRWSEAKAGAFVVGCKEKHLHFLDLPFYRTGTVKKNPVGEVDVSIIVSLLESVDPDVIFVAGDLSDPHGTHRVCAEAIFSAIELLQQRMIKVPEVLLYRGAWHEYAIHEIDLSVPLSPGHQQTKRTAIFKHESQKDEALFPGSDPREFWERAEDRNKATAKKFNDLGLPEFPALEAFQRWNGEKL
;
A
#
# COMPACT_ATOMS: atom_id res chain seq x y z
N MET A 1 -15.19 -19.71 4.84
CA MET A 1 -15.70 -19.76 6.22
C MET A 1 -17.21 -19.57 6.30
N THR A 2 -17.76 -18.59 5.59
CA THR A 2 -19.21 -18.37 5.44
C THR A 2 -19.98 -19.65 5.13
N ALA A 3 -19.49 -20.52 4.23
CA ALA A 3 -20.12 -21.81 3.95
C ALA A 3 -20.16 -22.83 5.11
N LEU A 4 -19.32 -22.68 6.13
CA LEU A 4 -19.29 -23.50 7.35
C LEU A 4 -20.08 -22.85 8.51
N ALA A 5 -20.48 -21.58 8.43
CA ALA A 5 -21.11 -20.87 9.55
C ALA A 5 -22.47 -20.25 9.21
N GLU A 6 -22.67 -19.76 7.99
CA GLU A 6 -23.81 -18.89 7.61
C GLU A 6 -24.47 -19.31 6.28
N GLY A 7 -23.82 -20.16 5.48
CA GLY A 7 -24.32 -20.61 4.18
C GLY A 7 -25.20 -21.88 4.26
N PRO A 8 -25.91 -22.24 3.17
CA PRO A 8 -26.75 -23.43 3.16
C PRO A 8 -25.93 -24.72 3.26
N VAL A 9 -26.41 -25.68 4.06
CA VAL A 9 -25.81 -27.02 4.17
C VAL A 9 -25.98 -27.78 2.85
N THR A 10 -24.87 -28.19 2.24
CA THR A 10 -24.88 -28.88 0.93
C THR A 10 -23.72 -29.86 0.75
N ASN A 11 -24.00 -31.00 0.12
CA ASN A 11 -22.99 -32.00 -0.25
C ASN A 11 -21.97 -31.47 -1.27
N LYS A 12 -22.25 -30.36 -1.97
CA LYS A 12 -21.30 -29.71 -2.89
C LYS A 12 -20.16 -29.01 -2.16
N VAL A 13 -20.38 -28.63 -0.90
CA VAL A 13 -19.41 -27.96 -0.04
C VAL A 13 -19.32 -28.80 1.24
N PRO A 14 -18.50 -29.87 1.26
CA PRO A 14 -18.52 -30.86 2.35
C PRO A 14 -18.35 -30.28 3.75
N VAL A 15 -17.62 -29.16 3.87
CA VAL A 15 -17.41 -28.47 5.14
C VAL A 15 -18.72 -27.92 5.74
N SER A 16 -19.72 -27.59 4.92
CA SER A 16 -21.03 -27.09 5.38
C SER A 16 -21.82 -28.13 6.20
N LEU A 17 -21.55 -29.43 6.02
CA LEU A 17 -22.19 -30.51 6.77
C LEU A 17 -21.85 -30.52 8.26
N PHE A 18 -20.78 -29.81 8.65
CA PHE A 18 -20.36 -29.68 10.04
C PHE A 18 -21.06 -28.56 10.80
N GLN A 19 -21.90 -27.74 10.12
CA GLN A 19 -22.69 -26.66 10.74
C GLN A 19 -23.56 -27.17 11.90
N ASP A 20 -24.28 -28.28 11.66
CA ASP A 20 -25.21 -28.85 12.65
C ASP A 20 -24.54 -29.82 13.62
N HIS A 21 -23.22 -30.02 13.50
CA HIS A 21 -22.50 -31.03 14.29
C HIS A 21 -22.02 -30.43 15.62
N GLY A 22 -22.63 -30.85 16.73
CA GLY A 22 -22.40 -30.28 18.08
C GLY A 22 -20.99 -30.44 18.67
N ASN A 23 -20.07 -31.13 18.00
CA ASN A 23 -18.65 -31.24 18.39
C ASN A 23 -17.71 -30.50 17.42
N THR A 24 -18.20 -29.48 16.73
CA THR A 24 -17.39 -28.65 15.82
C THR A 24 -17.02 -27.34 16.50
N ASN A 25 -15.72 -27.00 16.53
CA ASN A 25 -15.23 -25.69 16.91
C ASN A 25 -14.46 -25.09 15.74
N VAL A 26 -14.65 -23.79 15.51
CA VAL A 26 -13.97 -23.04 14.47
C VAL A 26 -13.16 -21.92 15.14
N TYR A 27 -11.87 -21.88 14.85
CA TYR A 27 -10.97 -20.83 15.31
C TYR A 27 -10.56 -19.98 14.12
N LEU A 28 -10.85 -18.69 14.18
CA LEU A 28 -10.58 -17.73 13.12
C LEU A 28 -9.75 -16.58 13.66
N ASP A 29 -8.86 -16.07 12.82
CA ASP A 29 -8.28 -14.75 13.01
C ASP A 29 -9.24 -13.68 12.46
N SER A 30 -8.92 -12.41 12.73
CA SER A 30 -9.77 -11.29 12.31
C SER A 30 -9.94 -11.21 10.80
N ALA A 31 -8.90 -11.55 10.02
CA ALA A 31 -8.94 -11.46 8.56
C ALA A 31 -9.86 -12.53 7.96
N SER A 32 -9.75 -13.77 8.43
CA SER A 32 -10.58 -14.91 7.97
C SER A 32 -12.03 -14.84 8.45
N ALA A 33 -12.31 -14.09 9.52
CA ALA A 33 -13.65 -13.82 10.02
C ALA A 33 -14.33 -12.59 9.38
N SER A 34 -13.61 -11.79 8.61
CA SER A 34 -14.07 -10.46 8.14
C SER A 34 -15.36 -10.46 7.32
N GLN A 35 -15.67 -11.56 6.63
CA GLN A 35 -16.86 -11.76 5.79
C GLN A 35 -17.99 -12.54 6.49
N LEU A 36 -17.87 -12.79 7.80
CA LEU A 36 -18.98 -13.33 8.57
C LEU A 36 -19.97 -12.20 8.85
N GLU A 37 -21.26 -12.45 8.72
CA GLU A 37 -22.33 -11.47 8.98
C GLU A 37 -22.20 -10.83 10.37
N ALA A 38 -21.78 -11.62 11.37
CA ALA A 38 -21.51 -11.14 12.73
C ALA A 38 -20.37 -10.11 12.84
N ILE A 39 -19.48 -10.05 11.86
CA ILE A 39 -18.34 -9.12 11.79
C ILE A 39 -18.59 -8.04 10.74
N GLU A 40 -19.19 -8.42 9.60
CA GLU A 40 -19.40 -7.54 8.46
C GLU A 40 -20.55 -6.56 8.68
N THR A 41 -21.67 -7.08 9.18
CA THR A 41 -22.92 -6.33 9.39
C THR A 41 -23.55 -6.70 10.74
N PRO A 42 -22.85 -6.51 11.88
CA PRO A 42 -23.32 -6.99 13.18
C PRO A 42 -24.71 -6.47 13.60
N TRP A 43 -25.16 -5.36 13.01
CA TRP A 43 -26.49 -4.79 13.23
C TRP A 43 -27.65 -5.64 12.68
N THR A 44 -27.41 -6.59 11.79
CA THR A 44 -28.45 -7.51 11.31
C THR A 44 -28.76 -8.61 12.33
N LEU A 45 -27.76 -9.02 13.12
CA LEU A 45 -27.89 -10.05 14.16
C LEU A 45 -28.27 -9.47 15.55
N GLY A 46 -28.08 -8.17 15.73
CA GLY A 46 -28.39 -7.43 16.97
C GLY A 46 -27.23 -7.40 17.97
N GLY A 47 -27.22 -6.38 18.84
CA GLY A 47 -26.17 -6.20 19.86
C GLY A 47 -24.91 -5.54 19.30
N VAL A 48 -25.01 -4.26 18.92
CA VAL A 48 -23.89 -3.49 18.34
C VAL A 48 -23.43 -2.41 19.30
N GLU A 49 -22.12 -2.31 19.49
CA GLU A 49 -21.49 -1.14 20.09
C GLU A 49 -21.33 -0.04 19.03
N TRP A 50 -22.11 1.03 19.16
CA TRP A 50 -22.13 2.13 18.20
C TRP A 50 -21.02 3.16 18.49
N ASN A 51 -19.77 2.79 18.17
CA ASN A 51 -18.68 3.76 18.05
C ASN A 51 -18.74 4.50 16.70
N GLU A 52 -17.91 5.53 16.52
CA GLU A 52 -17.95 6.36 15.31
C GLU A 52 -17.66 5.58 14.03
N THR A 53 -16.64 4.72 14.03
CA THR A 53 -16.30 3.84 12.91
C THR A 53 -17.48 2.94 12.51
N MET A 54 -18.16 2.33 13.49
CA MET A 54 -19.32 1.47 13.27
C MET A 54 -20.51 2.24 12.71
N VAL A 55 -20.74 3.47 13.19
CA VAL A 55 -21.78 4.36 12.66
C VAL A 55 -21.49 4.72 11.20
N ILE A 56 -20.26 5.13 10.86
CA ILE A 56 -19.89 5.45 9.46
C ILE A 56 -20.07 4.20 8.59
N ARG A 57 -19.60 3.04 9.05
CA ARG A 57 -19.72 1.77 8.32
C ARG A 57 -21.17 1.41 8.01
N ALA A 58 -22.06 1.44 9.00
CA ALA A 58 -23.47 1.15 8.82
C ALA A 58 -24.17 2.13 7.88
N MET A 59 -23.80 3.42 7.95
CA MET A 59 -24.36 4.47 7.09
C MET A 59 -23.90 4.35 5.64
N VAL A 60 -22.63 4.02 5.40
CA VAL A 60 -22.09 3.73 4.06
C VAL A 60 -22.78 2.50 3.48
N TRP A 61 -22.86 1.41 4.25
CA TRP A 61 -23.58 0.20 3.84
C TRP A 61 -25.06 0.49 3.50
N LEU A 62 -25.77 1.27 4.33
CA LEU A 62 -27.17 1.62 4.07
C LEU A 62 -27.32 2.44 2.78
N SER A 63 -26.40 3.37 2.54
CA SER A 63 -26.35 4.16 1.30
C SER A 63 -26.20 3.26 0.08
N GLU A 64 -25.32 2.26 0.14
CA GLU A 64 -25.11 1.28 -0.93
C GLU A 64 -26.34 0.38 -1.15
N GLN A 65 -26.99 -0.11 -0.08
CA GLN A 65 -28.19 -0.96 -0.19
C GLN A 65 -29.39 -0.22 -0.81
N THR A 66 -29.49 1.08 -0.56
CA THR A 66 -30.64 1.89 -0.99
C THR A 66 -30.38 2.65 -2.29
N ASP A 67 -29.15 2.66 -2.80
CA ASP A 67 -28.71 3.52 -3.92
C ASP A 67 -29.05 5.01 -3.68
N LYS A 68 -28.96 5.43 -2.41
CA LYS A 68 -29.23 6.81 -1.97
C LYS A 68 -27.99 7.40 -1.32
N PRO A 69 -27.54 8.59 -1.76
CA PRO A 69 -26.53 9.38 -1.04
C PRO A 69 -26.92 9.63 0.42
N LEU A 70 -25.93 9.84 1.30
CA LEU A 70 -26.12 9.94 2.75
C LEU A 70 -27.24 10.91 3.13
N LEU A 71 -27.24 12.12 2.56
CA LEU A 71 -28.19 13.18 2.89
C LEU A 71 -29.62 12.95 2.37
N LYS A 72 -29.84 11.90 1.58
CA LYS A 72 -31.18 11.50 1.08
C LYS A 72 -31.79 10.32 1.84
N LEU A 73 -31.09 9.77 2.83
CA LEU A 73 -31.60 8.68 3.67
C LEU A 73 -32.69 9.20 4.62
N ASP A 74 -33.82 8.51 4.66
CA ASP A 74 -34.93 8.79 5.58
C ASP A 74 -35.03 7.73 6.69
N ASP A 75 -35.87 7.96 7.70
CA ASP A 75 -36.00 7.01 8.82
C ASP A 75 -36.50 5.62 8.38
N ASP A 76 -37.24 5.51 7.28
CA ASP A 76 -37.80 4.23 6.81
C ASP A 76 -36.71 3.36 6.17
N ASP A 77 -35.72 3.96 5.52
CA ASP A 77 -34.52 3.27 5.05
C ASP A 77 -33.83 2.51 6.22
N PHE A 78 -33.68 3.16 7.38
CA PHE A 78 -33.06 2.53 8.56
C PHE A 78 -33.93 1.40 9.14
N ARG A 79 -35.24 1.63 9.24
CA ARG A 79 -36.18 0.64 9.83
C ARG A 79 -36.25 -0.63 8.99
N THR A 80 -36.26 -0.49 7.67
CA THR A 80 -36.34 -1.61 6.73
C THR A 80 -35.05 -2.44 6.64
N HIS A 81 -33.92 -1.88 7.09
CA HIS A 81 -32.60 -2.52 7.07
C HIS A 81 -32.03 -2.81 8.47
N ASN A 82 -32.88 -3.05 9.47
CA ASN A 82 -32.49 -3.43 10.83
C ASN A 82 -31.66 -2.38 11.63
N LEU A 83 -31.58 -1.13 11.17
CA LEU A 83 -30.83 -0.05 11.83
C LEU A 83 -31.69 0.80 12.79
N HIS A 84 -32.82 0.27 13.27
CA HIS A 84 -33.70 0.97 14.21
C HIS A 84 -33.01 1.29 15.55
N GLN A 85 -32.06 0.46 16.00
CA GLN A 85 -31.26 0.74 17.20
C GLN A 85 -30.35 1.96 17.01
N LEU A 86 -29.75 2.11 15.81
CA LEU A 86 -28.92 3.24 15.47
C LEU A 86 -29.69 4.56 15.61
N LEU A 87 -30.92 4.62 15.08
CA LEU A 87 -31.82 5.77 15.26
C LEU A 87 -32.16 6.04 16.73
N ARG A 88 -32.40 4.99 17.51
CA ARG A 88 -32.72 5.11 18.95
C ARG A 88 -31.55 5.69 19.74
N HIS A 89 -30.32 5.32 19.42
CA HIS A 89 -29.11 5.74 20.15
C HIS A 89 -28.58 7.11 19.69
N HIS A 90 -28.68 7.41 18.39
CA HIS A 90 -28.02 8.58 17.80
C HIS A 90 -28.98 9.62 17.20
N GLY A 91 -30.28 9.40 17.30
CA GLY A 91 -31.31 10.33 16.85
C GLY A 91 -31.81 10.09 15.43
N PRO A 92 -32.62 11.02 14.88
CA PRO A 92 -33.30 10.84 13.60
C PRO A 92 -32.33 10.82 12.41
N SER A 93 -32.76 10.19 11.30
CA SER A 93 -31.90 9.88 10.13
C SER A 93 -31.16 11.11 9.61
N HIS A 94 -31.83 12.24 9.44
CA HIS A 94 -31.26 13.46 8.87
C HIS A 94 -30.11 14.04 9.71
N THR A 95 -30.17 13.90 11.04
CA THR A 95 -29.10 14.39 11.93
C THR A 95 -27.89 13.48 11.83
N LEU A 96 -28.12 12.17 11.78
CA LEU A 96 -27.07 11.16 11.64
C LEU A 96 -26.40 11.22 10.26
N ALA A 97 -27.19 11.30 9.20
CA ALA A 97 -26.74 11.49 7.82
C ALA A 97 -25.84 12.71 7.68
N ARG A 98 -26.26 13.88 8.23
CA ARG A 98 -25.45 15.09 8.19
C ARG A 98 -24.16 14.96 8.99
N ARG A 99 -24.19 14.30 10.15
CA ARG A 99 -22.98 14.04 10.95
C ARG A 99 -22.00 13.18 10.16
N VAL A 100 -22.43 12.04 9.63
CA VAL A 100 -21.55 11.14 8.86
C VAL A 100 -21.06 11.79 7.58
N PHE A 101 -21.91 12.54 6.87
CA PHE A 101 -21.49 13.34 5.72
C PHE A 101 -20.33 14.27 6.08
N ASN A 102 -20.44 15.02 7.18
CA ASN A 102 -19.38 15.93 7.61
C ASN A 102 -18.11 15.20 8.05
N LEU A 103 -18.24 14.04 8.71
CA LEU A 103 -17.09 13.22 9.12
C LEU A 103 -16.31 12.71 7.90
N VAL A 104 -17.00 12.11 6.93
CA VAL A 104 -16.36 11.61 5.71
C VAL A 104 -15.81 12.76 4.86
N GLN A 105 -16.55 13.86 4.73
CA GLN A 105 -16.07 15.07 4.06
C GLN A 105 -14.79 15.61 4.72
N GLY A 106 -14.71 15.58 6.05
CA GLY A 106 -13.55 16.04 6.81
C GLY A 106 -12.28 15.22 6.59
N THR A 107 -12.37 14.04 5.97
CA THR A 107 -11.19 13.26 5.56
C THR A 107 -10.55 13.83 4.29
N ILE A 108 -11.29 14.59 3.46
CA ILE A 108 -10.77 15.14 2.22
C ILE A 108 -9.93 16.38 2.52
N CYS A 109 -8.65 16.34 2.18
CA CYS A 109 -7.74 17.41 2.53
C CYS A 109 -7.66 18.52 1.48
N ASP A 110 -7.65 19.77 1.95
CA ASP A 110 -7.31 20.93 1.12
C ASP A 110 -5.81 21.01 0.85
N GLN A 111 -5.00 20.80 1.89
CA GLN A 111 -3.54 20.62 1.82
C GLN A 111 -3.21 19.24 2.39
N VAL A 112 -2.21 18.55 1.84
CA VAL A 112 -1.85 17.19 2.29
C VAL A 112 -1.42 17.23 3.76
N MET A 113 -0.72 18.28 4.16
CA MET A 113 -0.22 18.50 5.51
C MET A 113 -0.73 19.83 6.06
N GLU A 114 -1.18 19.85 7.32
CA GLU A 114 -1.75 21.06 7.94
C GLU A 114 -0.71 22.16 8.20
N LYS A 115 0.56 21.80 8.43
CA LYS A 115 1.63 22.77 8.73
C LYS A 115 2.53 22.96 7.52
N PRO A 116 2.94 24.19 7.20
CA PRO A 116 3.85 24.44 6.07
C PRO A 116 5.26 23.91 6.34
N ASN A 117 6.00 23.57 5.27
CA ASN A 117 7.42 23.18 5.31
C ASN A 117 7.75 21.96 6.19
N GLN A 118 6.80 21.05 6.38
CA GLN A 118 7.06 19.78 7.07
C GLN A 118 8.05 18.88 6.31
N LYS A 119 8.79 18.07 7.06
CA LYS A 119 9.62 16.99 6.52
C LYS A 119 8.84 15.68 6.50
N VAL A 120 8.83 15.02 5.36
CA VAL A 120 8.03 13.81 5.14
C VAL A 120 8.90 12.70 4.57
N ILE A 121 8.76 11.47 5.08
CA ILE A 121 9.39 10.28 4.46
C ILE A 121 8.31 9.34 3.96
N CYS A 122 8.35 8.99 2.68
CA CYS A 122 7.62 7.85 2.13
C CYS A 122 8.50 6.61 2.19
N PHE A 123 8.18 5.65 3.07
CA PHE A 123 8.85 4.35 3.07
C PHE A 123 8.25 3.48 1.97
N SER A 124 9.07 3.14 0.98
CA SER A 124 8.71 2.31 -0.17
C SER A 124 9.31 0.92 -0.01
N PRO A 125 8.51 -0.13 0.29
CA PRO A 125 9.02 -1.49 0.43
C PRO A 125 9.81 -1.93 -0.81
N HIS A 126 9.24 -1.74 -2.00
CA HIS A 126 9.91 -1.96 -3.29
C HIS A 126 10.16 -0.63 -4.03
N PRO A 127 11.12 -0.58 -4.98
CA PRO A 127 11.39 0.60 -5.81
C PRO A 127 10.33 0.88 -6.90
N ASP A 128 9.08 1.10 -6.50
CA ASP A 128 7.90 1.49 -7.32
C ASP A 128 6.64 1.74 -6.47
N ASP A 129 6.56 1.13 -5.28
CA ASP A 129 5.43 1.28 -4.35
C ASP A 129 5.13 2.75 -4.01
N ASP A 130 6.16 3.60 -3.96
CA ASP A 130 6.08 5.05 -3.79
C ASP A 130 5.22 5.69 -4.89
N VAL A 131 5.51 5.46 -6.16
CA VAL A 131 4.76 6.10 -7.25
C VAL A 131 3.43 5.42 -7.53
N ILE A 132 3.33 4.10 -7.29
CA ILE A 132 2.09 3.34 -7.46
C ILE A 132 1.07 3.75 -6.40
N SER A 133 1.49 3.78 -5.13
CA SER A 133 0.57 3.95 -4.01
C SER A 133 0.41 5.40 -3.58
N MET A 134 1.50 6.17 -3.66
CA MET A 134 1.64 7.52 -3.12
C MET A 134 1.94 8.59 -4.19
N GLY A 135 2.01 8.23 -5.47
CA GLY A 135 2.51 9.13 -6.51
C GLY A 135 1.75 10.45 -6.62
N GLY A 136 0.43 10.45 -6.42
CA GLY A 136 -0.38 11.69 -6.42
C GLY A 136 -0.10 12.56 -5.20
N THR A 137 0.00 11.94 -4.02
CA THR A 137 0.32 12.60 -2.76
C THR A 137 1.74 13.15 -2.75
N LEU A 138 2.72 12.44 -3.33
CA LEU A 138 4.10 12.93 -3.48
C LEU A 138 4.17 14.18 -4.36
N ILE A 139 3.44 14.21 -5.49
CA ILE A 139 3.34 15.41 -6.33
C ILE A 139 2.83 16.58 -5.50
N ARG A 140 1.70 16.38 -4.80
CA ARG A 140 1.08 17.44 -4.00
C ARG A 140 1.98 17.93 -2.87
N LEU A 141 2.64 17.02 -2.15
CA LEU A 141 3.59 17.38 -1.09
C LEU A 141 4.71 18.29 -1.62
N ASN A 142 5.24 17.97 -2.81
CA ASN A 142 6.28 18.78 -3.44
C ASN A 142 5.75 20.14 -3.94
N GLU A 143 4.54 20.19 -4.51
CA GLU A 143 3.87 21.43 -4.93
C GLU A 143 3.55 22.35 -3.75
N GLU A 144 3.19 21.78 -2.60
CA GLU A 144 2.92 22.48 -1.35
C GLU A 144 4.20 22.95 -0.62
N GLY A 145 5.38 22.56 -1.12
CA GLY A 145 6.68 23.04 -0.64
C GLY A 145 7.27 22.25 0.54
N HIS A 146 6.79 21.03 0.79
CA HIS A 146 7.33 20.15 1.83
C HIS A 146 8.72 19.60 1.46
N GLU A 147 9.49 19.22 2.48
CA GLU A 147 10.73 18.49 2.29
C GLU A 147 10.42 16.99 2.21
N THR A 148 10.07 16.54 1.00
CA THR A 148 9.70 15.15 0.74
C THR A 148 10.93 14.28 0.49
N HIS A 149 11.00 13.17 1.22
CA HIS A 149 11.98 12.10 1.08
C HIS A 149 11.29 10.80 0.69
N ILE A 150 12.03 9.94 0.00
CA ILE A 150 11.60 8.57 -0.28
C ILE A 150 12.68 7.62 0.23
N ALA A 151 12.28 6.62 1.00
CA ALA A 151 13.16 5.60 1.54
C ALA A 151 12.82 4.24 0.92
N TYR A 152 13.61 3.83 -0.07
CA TYR A 152 13.52 2.53 -0.72
C TYR A 152 14.13 1.48 0.19
N MET A 153 13.29 0.60 0.72
CA MET A 153 13.68 -0.33 1.78
C MET A 153 14.42 -1.54 1.22
N THR A 154 14.04 -2.01 0.04
CA THR A 154 14.66 -3.16 -0.62
C THR A 154 15.14 -2.80 -2.02
N SER A 155 16.03 -3.61 -2.59
CA SER A 155 16.53 -3.41 -3.96
C SER A 155 15.53 -3.81 -5.05
N GLY A 156 14.52 -4.62 -4.73
CA GLY A 156 13.57 -5.17 -5.71
C GLY A 156 14.23 -6.04 -6.80
N ASN A 157 15.48 -6.44 -6.63
CA ASN A 157 16.29 -7.04 -7.69
C ASN A 157 15.83 -8.43 -8.13
N ILE A 158 15.13 -9.17 -7.26
CA ILE A 158 14.58 -10.48 -7.61
C ILE A 158 13.37 -10.39 -8.57
N ALA A 159 12.81 -9.20 -8.79
CA ALA A 159 11.64 -8.95 -9.63
C ALA A 159 11.99 -8.41 -11.03
N VAL A 160 13.26 -8.46 -11.43
CA VAL A 160 13.72 -8.03 -12.76
C VAL A 160 13.99 -9.27 -13.62
N PHE A 161 13.57 -9.22 -14.87
CA PHE A 161 13.82 -10.29 -15.84
C PHE A 161 15.32 -10.45 -16.14
N ASP A 162 15.72 -11.68 -16.44
CA ASP A 162 17.10 -12.01 -16.81
C ASP A 162 17.52 -11.30 -18.10
N GLU A 163 16.58 -11.13 -19.04
CA GLU A 163 16.80 -10.44 -20.32
C GLU A 163 17.14 -8.95 -20.14
N ASP A 164 16.51 -8.27 -19.19
CA ASP A 164 16.82 -6.87 -18.87
C ASP A 164 18.22 -6.73 -18.28
N ALA A 165 18.61 -7.67 -17.41
CA ALA A 165 19.95 -7.70 -16.84
C ALA A 165 21.00 -7.94 -17.94
N GLN A 166 20.75 -8.89 -18.86
CA GLN A 166 21.64 -9.14 -20.00
C GLN A 166 21.77 -7.90 -20.89
N ARG A 167 20.64 -7.26 -21.26
CA ARG A 167 20.63 -6.07 -22.10
C ARG A 167 21.43 -4.92 -21.49
N LEU A 168 21.32 -4.69 -20.17
CA LEU A 168 22.11 -3.66 -19.51
C LEU A 168 23.60 -4.05 -19.42
N ALA A 169 23.91 -5.33 -19.20
CA ALA A 169 25.30 -5.81 -19.21
C ALA A 169 25.95 -5.57 -20.58
N ASP A 170 25.28 -5.96 -21.67
CA ASP A 170 25.75 -5.76 -23.04
C ASP A 170 25.99 -4.27 -23.35
N LEU A 171 25.07 -3.40 -22.91
CA LEU A 171 25.23 -1.95 -23.08
C LEU A 171 26.47 -1.41 -22.36
N VAL A 172 26.73 -1.86 -21.12
CA VAL A 172 27.91 -1.44 -20.35
C VAL A 172 29.20 -1.95 -20.99
N THR A 173 29.20 -3.17 -21.52
CA THR A 173 30.30 -3.72 -22.31
C THR A 173 30.61 -2.83 -23.52
N GLU A 174 29.61 -2.60 -24.37
CA GLU A 174 29.78 -1.80 -25.59
C GLU A 174 30.18 -0.35 -25.27
N TYR A 175 29.66 0.22 -24.18
CA TYR A 175 30.09 1.53 -23.68
C TYR A 175 31.58 1.52 -23.31
N ASN A 176 32.03 0.53 -22.53
CA ASN A 176 33.44 0.43 -22.14
C ASN A 176 34.35 0.26 -23.37
N HIS A 177 33.92 -0.53 -24.35
CA HIS A 177 34.63 -0.72 -25.62
C HIS A 177 34.74 0.60 -26.41
N LEU A 178 33.61 1.28 -26.59
CA LEU A 178 33.52 2.53 -27.35
C LEU A 178 34.40 3.64 -26.78
N PHE A 179 34.47 3.75 -25.45
CA PHE A 179 35.24 4.79 -24.76
C PHE A 179 36.64 4.35 -24.32
N GLY A 180 37.05 3.10 -24.61
CA GLY A 180 38.36 2.56 -24.21
C GLY A 180 38.58 2.52 -22.70
N ILE A 181 37.52 2.24 -21.93
CA ILE A 181 37.54 2.18 -20.45
C ILE A 181 37.85 0.75 -19.95
N GLU A 182 37.99 -0.20 -20.88
CA GLU A 182 38.24 -1.61 -20.59
C GLU A 182 39.44 -1.83 -19.67
N ASN A 183 39.23 -2.67 -18.66
CA ASN A 183 40.29 -3.25 -17.86
C ASN A 183 39.98 -4.74 -17.64
N GLU A 184 40.95 -5.51 -17.14
CA GLU A 184 40.77 -6.96 -16.92
C GLU A 184 39.50 -7.28 -16.10
N LYS A 185 39.15 -6.43 -15.12
CA LYS A 185 37.96 -6.64 -14.27
C LYS A 185 36.65 -6.40 -15.00
N SER A 186 36.58 -5.48 -15.96
CA SER A 186 35.35 -5.23 -16.72
C SER A 186 35.01 -6.42 -17.62
N VAL A 187 36.02 -6.99 -18.27
CA VAL A 187 35.90 -8.19 -19.11
C VAL A 187 35.53 -9.42 -18.28
N ASP A 188 36.12 -9.58 -17.09
CA ASP A 188 35.80 -10.67 -16.18
C ASP A 188 34.34 -10.64 -15.69
N VAL A 189 33.81 -9.44 -15.38
CA VAL A 189 32.42 -9.27 -14.92
C VAL A 189 31.45 -9.57 -16.07
N GLU A 190 31.75 -9.08 -17.27
CA GLU A 190 30.97 -9.35 -18.48
C GLU A 190 30.85 -10.85 -18.74
N HIS A 191 31.98 -11.56 -18.87
CA HIS A 191 31.96 -13.00 -19.13
C HIS A 191 31.21 -13.76 -18.04
N ARG A 192 31.40 -13.39 -16.77
CA ARG A 192 30.70 -14.02 -15.65
C ARG A 192 29.18 -13.85 -15.74
N VAL A 193 28.70 -12.64 -16.02
CA VAL A 193 27.27 -12.37 -16.14
C VAL A 193 26.66 -13.14 -17.30
N ALA A 194 27.31 -13.13 -18.47
CA ALA A 194 26.84 -13.86 -19.65
C ALA A 194 26.81 -15.38 -19.40
N ASP A 195 27.86 -15.94 -18.78
CA ASP A 195 27.92 -17.36 -18.45
C ASP A 195 26.90 -17.76 -17.38
N ASP A 196 26.71 -16.93 -16.35
CA ASP A 196 25.74 -17.17 -15.27
C ASP A 196 24.31 -17.18 -15.82
N LEU A 197 23.94 -16.20 -16.66
CA LEU A 197 22.61 -16.11 -17.26
C LEU A 197 22.34 -17.26 -18.25
N LYS A 198 23.34 -17.64 -19.05
CA LYS A 198 23.21 -18.72 -20.04
C LYS A 198 23.07 -20.11 -19.41
N ASN A 199 23.77 -20.36 -18.30
CA ASN A 199 23.79 -21.67 -17.64
C ASN A 199 22.78 -21.79 -16.48
N LYS A 200 22.03 -20.72 -16.18
CA LYS A 200 21.03 -20.71 -15.11
C LYS A 200 19.91 -21.72 -15.39
N GLN A 201 19.63 -22.56 -14.39
CA GLN A 201 18.48 -23.46 -14.42
C GLN A 201 17.25 -22.77 -13.82
N ALA A 202 16.06 -23.12 -14.32
CA ALA A 202 14.80 -22.61 -13.79
C ALA A 202 14.69 -22.90 -12.28
N GLY A 203 14.44 -21.85 -11.49
CA GLY A 203 14.31 -21.92 -10.03
C GLY A 203 15.62 -21.77 -9.24
N HIS A 204 16.78 -21.68 -9.89
CA HIS A 204 18.02 -21.30 -9.20
C HIS A 204 18.07 -19.79 -8.93
N ALA A 205 18.69 -19.43 -7.80
CA ALA A 205 18.97 -18.05 -7.46
C ALA A 205 19.95 -17.42 -8.46
N ASP A 206 19.79 -16.12 -8.69
CA ASP A 206 20.72 -15.34 -9.47
C ASP A 206 22.08 -15.23 -8.78
N SER A 207 23.15 -15.09 -9.57
CA SER A 207 24.47 -14.80 -9.02
C SER A 207 24.51 -13.38 -8.45
N ASP A 208 25.45 -13.12 -7.53
CA ASP A 208 25.63 -11.79 -6.93
C ASP A 208 25.85 -10.69 -7.98
N ALA A 209 26.54 -11.02 -9.08
CA ALA A 209 26.75 -10.07 -10.18
C ALA A 209 25.42 -9.72 -10.88
N VAL A 210 24.60 -10.72 -11.21
CA VAL A 210 23.28 -10.52 -11.84
C VAL A 210 22.35 -9.75 -10.90
N LEU A 211 22.29 -10.10 -9.62
CA LEU A 211 21.47 -9.41 -8.61
C LEU A 211 21.87 -7.94 -8.45
N LYS A 212 23.15 -7.61 -8.58
CA LYS A 212 23.64 -6.22 -8.56
C LYS A 212 23.19 -5.44 -9.79
N ILE A 213 23.28 -6.03 -10.99
CA ILE A 213 22.79 -5.40 -12.22
C ILE A 213 21.29 -5.15 -12.14
N LYS A 214 20.52 -6.15 -11.73
CA LYS A 214 19.07 -6.01 -11.51
C LYS A 214 18.73 -4.95 -10.47
N GLY A 215 19.50 -4.85 -9.39
CA GLY A 215 19.37 -3.77 -8.40
C GLY A 215 19.66 -2.39 -9.00
N LEU A 216 20.65 -2.26 -9.88
CA LEU A 216 20.96 -1.00 -10.58
C LEU A 216 19.85 -0.56 -11.53
N ILE A 217 19.19 -1.51 -12.21
CA ILE A 217 18.01 -1.24 -13.04
C ILE A 217 16.92 -0.59 -12.18
N ARG A 218 16.50 -1.28 -11.11
CA ARG A 218 15.45 -0.81 -10.19
C ARG A 218 15.80 0.52 -9.53
N TRP A 219 17.07 0.71 -9.16
CA TRP A 219 17.58 1.97 -8.62
C TRP A 219 17.44 3.13 -9.62
N SER A 220 17.83 2.91 -10.87
CA SER A 220 17.75 3.93 -11.92
C SER A 220 16.31 4.30 -12.24
N GLU A 221 15.43 3.30 -12.32
CA GLU A 221 13.99 3.47 -12.53
C GLU A 221 13.33 4.26 -11.40
N ALA A 222 13.60 3.89 -10.15
CA ALA A 222 13.08 4.57 -8.97
C ALA A 222 13.51 6.04 -8.91
N LYS A 223 14.77 6.34 -9.24
CA LYS A 223 15.22 7.74 -9.37
C LYS A 223 14.44 8.49 -10.44
N ALA A 224 14.24 7.88 -11.61
CA ALA A 224 13.50 8.50 -12.70
C ALA A 224 12.03 8.75 -12.31
N GLY A 225 11.36 7.78 -11.66
CA GLY A 225 10.00 7.92 -11.14
C GLY A 225 9.89 9.04 -10.10
N ALA A 226 10.82 9.07 -9.13
CA ALA A 226 10.89 10.10 -8.11
C ALA A 226 11.05 11.52 -8.69
N PHE A 227 11.86 11.69 -9.74
CA PHE A 227 12.02 12.98 -10.42
C PHE A 227 10.74 13.45 -11.11
N VAL A 228 9.95 12.53 -11.68
CA VAL A 228 8.67 12.87 -12.31
C VAL A 228 7.68 13.44 -11.29
N VAL A 229 7.66 12.91 -10.06
CA VAL A 229 6.81 13.42 -8.98
C VAL A 229 7.39 14.62 -8.24
N GLY A 230 8.54 15.15 -8.69
CA GLY A 230 9.14 16.38 -8.16
C GLY A 230 10.12 16.18 -7.00
N CYS A 231 10.47 14.94 -6.64
CA CYS A 231 11.43 14.68 -5.56
C CYS A 231 12.86 15.03 -5.98
N LYS A 232 13.67 15.43 -5.00
CA LYS A 232 15.09 15.79 -5.21
C LYS A 232 15.99 14.58 -4.96
N GLU A 233 17.03 14.43 -5.78
CA GLU A 233 17.97 13.30 -5.67
C GLU A 233 18.56 13.14 -4.27
N LYS A 234 18.96 14.24 -3.63
CA LYS A 234 19.51 14.24 -2.27
C LYS A 234 18.54 13.78 -1.17
N HIS A 235 17.25 13.60 -1.50
CA HIS A 235 16.22 13.14 -0.57
C HIS A 235 15.80 11.68 -0.84
N LEU A 236 16.45 11.02 -1.80
CA LEU A 236 16.22 9.60 -2.11
C LEU A 236 17.20 8.75 -1.31
N HIS A 237 16.66 7.85 -0.48
CA HIS A 237 17.43 6.99 0.39
C HIS A 237 17.25 5.54 -0.04
N PHE A 238 18.34 4.86 -0.36
CA PHE A 238 18.34 3.45 -0.74
C PHE A 238 18.93 2.64 0.41
N LEU A 239 18.05 2.07 1.23
CA LEU A 239 18.45 1.43 2.49
C LEU A 239 19.03 0.04 2.26
N ASP A 240 18.56 -0.65 1.21
CA ASP A 240 18.97 -2.01 0.85
C ASP A 240 19.04 -2.92 2.08
N LEU A 241 17.90 -3.05 2.77
CA LEU A 241 17.83 -3.67 4.09
C LEU A 241 18.33 -5.13 4.05
N PRO A 242 19.24 -5.53 4.97
CA PRO A 242 19.82 -6.86 5.02
C PRO A 242 18.85 -8.04 4.95
N PHE A 243 17.64 -7.92 5.52
CA PHE A 243 16.67 -9.02 5.52
C PHE A 243 16.30 -9.51 4.10
N TYR A 244 16.39 -8.62 3.10
CA TYR A 244 16.05 -8.89 1.71
C TYR A 244 17.21 -9.48 0.89
N ARG A 245 18.46 -9.41 1.39
CA ARG A 245 19.67 -9.84 0.67
C ARG A 245 19.87 -11.37 0.66
N THR A 246 18.80 -12.12 0.36
CA THR A 246 18.86 -13.59 0.26
C THR A 246 19.04 -14.08 -1.17
N GLY A 247 18.74 -13.25 -2.18
CA GLY A 247 18.70 -13.65 -3.59
C GLY A 247 17.59 -14.66 -3.91
N THR A 248 16.63 -14.86 -2.99
CA THR A 248 15.52 -15.80 -3.15
C THR A 248 14.19 -15.17 -2.75
N VAL A 249 13.07 -15.78 -3.14
CA VAL A 249 11.72 -15.34 -2.76
C VAL A 249 11.52 -15.36 -1.23
N LYS A 250 12.23 -16.25 -0.52
CA LYS A 250 12.17 -16.34 0.94
C LYS A 250 13.14 -15.32 1.56
N LYS A 251 12.60 -14.48 2.44
CA LYS A 251 13.36 -13.43 3.13
C LYS A 251 13.84 -13.92 4.50
N ASN A 252 14.88 -13.27 5.01
CA ASN A 252 15.28 -13.44 6.41
C ASN A 252 14.30 -12.70 7.34
N PRO A 253 14.22 -13.07 8.63
CA PRO A 253 13.55 -12.24 9.60
C PRO A 253 14.26 -10.89 9.73
N VAL A 254 13.52 -9.84 10.11
CA VAL A 254 14.09 -8.52 10.44
C VAL A 254 15.10 -8.69 11.58
N GLY A 255 16.31 -8.18 11.38
CA GLY A 255 17.37 -8.15 12.39
C GLY A 255 17.58 -6.76 13.01
N GLU A 256 18.42 -6.70 14.04
CA GLU A 256 18.80 -5.43 14.69
C GLU A 256 19.47 -4.44 13.72
N VAL A 257 20.21 -4.96 12.73
CA VAL A 257 20.87 -4.14 11.71
C VAL A 257 19.82 -3.42 10.85
N ASP A 258 18.76 -4.10 10.42
CA ASP A 258 17.69 -3.49 9.63
C ASP A 258 17.04 -2.34 10.40
N VAL A 259 16.71 -2.57 11.67
CA VAL A 259 16.13 -1.56 12.57
C VAL A 259 17.09 -0.38 12.76
N SER A 260 18.38 -0.64 12.95
CA SER A 260 19.39 0.41 13.15
C SER A 260 19.54 1.35 11.95
N ILE A 261 19.38 0.83 10.73
CA ILE A 261 19.42 1.61 9.50
C ILE A 261 18.23 2.57 9.45
N ILE A 262 17.02 2.08 9.75
CA ILE A 262 15.80 2.89 9.77
C ILE A 262 15.89 3.97 10.87
N VAL A 263 16.35 3.61 12.07
CA VAL A 263 16.57 4.57 13.17
C VAL A 263 17.54 5.66 12.77
N SER A 264 18.67 5.29 12.14
CA SER A 264 19.66 6.27 11.66
C SER A 264 19.06 7.22 10.63
N LEU A 265 18.21 6.72 9.72
CA LEU A 265 17.49 7.57 8.77
C LEU A 265 16.55 8.54 9.50
N LEU A 266 15.70 8.03 10.40
CA LEU A 266 14.74 8.83 11.15
C LEU A 266 15.42 9.92 11.98
N GLU A 267 16.53 9.60 12.65
CA GLU A 267 17.32 10.57 13.42
C GLU A 267 18.00 11.62 12.51
N SER A 268 18.47 11.22 11.32
CA SER A 268 19.17 12.13 10.40
C SER A 268 18.23 13.12 9.70
N VAL A 269 17.04 12.66 9.31
CA VAL A 269 16.03 13.50 8.62
C VAL A 269 15.23 14.30 9.64
N ASP A 270 14.93 13.72 10.81
CA ASP A 270 13.99 14.23 11.82
C ASP A 270 12.62 14.56 11.19
N PRO A 271 11.91 13.56 10.63
CA PRO A 271 10.66 13.79 9.93
C PRO A 271 9.53 14.21 10.90
N ASP A 272 8.57 14.96 10.38
CA ASP A 272 7.31 15.24 11.08
C ASP A 272 6.27 14.16 10.83
N VAL A 273 6.26 13.62 9.60
CA VAL A 273 5.32 12.58 9.16
C VAL A 273 6.04 11.51 8.37
N ILE A 274 5.65 10.26 8.53
CA ILE A 274 6.09 9.15 7.68
C ILE A 274 4.89 8.42 7.09
N PHE A 275 5.04 7.99 5.84
CA PHE A 275 4.10 7.12 5.15
C PHE A 275 4.66 5.70 5.12
N VAL A 276 3.83 4.72 5.50
CA VAL A 276 4.21 3.30 5.63
C VAL A 276 3.20 2.46 4.87
N ALA A 277 3.68 1.44 4.15
CA ALA A 277 2.80 0.47 3.52
C ALA A 277 2.05 -0.36 4.59
N GLY A 278 0.76 -0.05 4.80
CA GLY A 278 -0.15 -0.77 5.69
C GLY A 278 -0.78 -2.01 5.05
N ASP A 279 -0.39 -2.37 3.82
CA ASP A 279 -0.91 -3.56 3.14
C ASP A 279 -0.22 -4.85 3.61
N LEU A 280 -0.73 -5.41 4.71
CA LEU A 280 -0.25 -6.67 5.28
C LEU A 280 -0.58 -7.90 4.42
N SER A 281 -1.40 -7.74 3.38
CA SER A 281 -1.85 -8.82 2.50
C SER A 281 -1.06 -8.89 1.18
N ASP A 282 0.09 -8.21 1.10
CA ASP A 282 1.03 -8.33 -0.02
C ASP A 282 1.34 -9.81 -0.33
N PRO A 283 1.17 -10.28 -1.58
CA PRO A 283 1.45 -11.66 -2.00
C PRO A 283 2.86 -12.15 -1.63
N HIS A 284 3.83 -11.23 -1.50
CA HIS A 284 5.22 -11.55 -1.23
C HIS A 284 5.62 -11.39 0.24
N GLY A 285 4.74 -10.83 1.08
CA GLY A 285 4.96 -10.55 2.49
C GLY A 285 6.03 -9.50 2.79
N THR A 286 6.63 -8.86 1.77
CA THR A 286 7.69 -7.87 1.97
C THR A 286 7.13 -6.62 2.66
N HIS A 287 5.91 -6.20 2.32
CA HIS A 287 5.28 -5.02 2.92
C HIS A 287 5.13 -5.18 4.44
N ARG A 288 4.69 -6.36 4.89
CA ARG A 288 4.57 -6.70 6.31
C ARG A 288 5.92 -6.63 7.02
N VAL A 289 6.94 -7.27 6.47
CA VAL A 289 8.30 -7.30 7.06
C VAL A 289 8.90 -5.89 7.14
N CYS A 290 8.69 -5.07 6.10
CA CYS A 290 9.08 -3.66 6.10
C CYS A 290 8.35 -2.84 7.18
N ALA A 291 7.03 -3.01 7.30
CA ALA A 291 6.23 -2.32 8.33
C ALA A 291 6.68 -2.73 9.75
N GLU A 292 6.91 -4.02 9.99
CA GLU A 292 7.45 -4.54 11.27
C GLU A 292 8.80 -3.89 11.62
N ALA A 293 9.70 -3.74 10.63
CA ALA A 293 10.99 -3.08 10.84
C ALA A 293 10.84 -1.59 11.20
N ILE A 294 9.90 -0.88 10.55
CA ILE A 294 9.62 0.53 10.83
C ILE A 294 9.02 0.70 12.23
N PHE A 295 8.04 -0.13 12.61
CA PHE A 295 7.45 -0.04 13.95
C PHE A 295 8.46 -0.41 15.04
N SER A 296 9.33 -1.38 14.79
CA SER A 296 10.43 -1.70 15.71
C SER A 296 11.40 -0.51 15.89
N ALA A 297 11.67 0.24 14.81
CA ALA A 297 12.46 1.47 14.88
C ALA A 297 11.75 2.57 15.69
N ILE A 298 10.44 2.75 15.49
CA ILE A 298 9.63 3.69 16.25
C ILE A 298 9.62 3.34 17.75
N GLU A 299 9.41 2.07 18.10
CA GLU A 299 9.46 1.60 19.49
C GLU A 299 10.82 1.93 20.14
N LEU A 300 11.91 1.75 19.39
CA LEU A 300 13.25 2.08 19.88
C LEU A 300 13.43 3.60 20.08
N LEU A 301 12.91 4.44 19.18
CA LEU A 301 12.93 5.90 19.36
C LEU A 301 12.12 6.32 20.60
N GLN A 302 10.95 5.73 20.81
CA GLN A 302 10.12 5.96 22.00
C GLN A 302 10.85 5.59 23.28
N GLN A 303 11.50 4.42 23.32
CA GLN A 303 12.32 3.98 24.47
C GLN A 303 13.49 4.92 24.74
N ARG A 304 14.05 5.53 23.70
CA ARG A 304 15.12 6.54 23.79
C ARG A 304 14.61 7.95 24.09
N MET A 305 13.30 8.14 24.27
CA MET A 305 12.65 9.44 24.48
C MET A 305 12.93 10.43 23.35
N ILE A 306 13.08 9.93 22.12
CA ILE A 306 13.25 10.72 20.90
C ILE A 306 11.86 10.99 20.30
N LYS A 307 11.70 12.16 19.65
CA LYS A 307 10.48 12.52 18.90
C LYS A 307 10.15 11.42 17.90
N VAL A 308 8.88 11.01 17.85
CA VAL A 308 8.35 10.08 16.86
C VAL A 308 7.50 10.86 15.86
N PRO A 309 7.66 10.64 14.54
CA PRO A 309 6.80 11.25 13.53
C PRO A 309 5.36 10.72 13.62
N GLU A 310 4.39 11.48 13.10
CA GLU A 310 3.07 10.94 12.78
C GLU A 310 3.20 9.86 11.71
N VAL A 311 2.42 8.78 11.82
CA VAL A 311 2.47 7.66 10.88
C VAL A 311 1.15 7.55 10.14
N LEU A 312 1.23 7.67 8.81
CA LEU A 312 0.13 7.45 7.88
C LEU A 312 0.36 6.15 7.12
N LEU A 313 -0.66 5.31 7.06
CA LEU A 313 -0.64 4.02 6.42
C LEU A 313 -1.30 4.12 5.05
N TYR A 314 -0.62 3.63 4.01
CA TYR A 314 -1.15 3.52 2.65
C TYR A 314 -1.30 2.05 2.24
N ARG A 315 -2.22 1.76 1.30
CA ARG A 315 -2.34 0.42 0.71
C ARG A 315 -1.61 0.30 -0.63
N GLY A 316 -1.16 -0.90 -0.94
CA GLY A 316 -0.51 -1.24 -2.21
C GLY A 316 -1.51 -1.31 -3.38
N ALA A 317 -1.06 -1.78 -4.54
CA ALA A 317 -1.88 -1.82 -5.77
C ALA A 317 -3.11 -2.75 -5.70
N TRP A 318 -3.22 -3.62 -4.69
CA TRP A 318 -4.17 -4.73 -4.66
C TRP A 318 -5.46 -4.44 -3.92
N HIS A 319 -5.40 -3.60 -2.88
CA HIS A 319 -6.52 -3.30 -2.00
C HIS A 319 -6.54 -1.81 -1.67
N GLU A 320 -7.67 -1.33 -1.19
CA GLU A 320 -7.85 0.03 -0.73
C GLU A 320 -8.70 0.04 0.54
N TYR A 321 -8.55 1.07 1.37
CA TYR A 321 -9.32 1.23 2.60
C TYR A 321 -10.82 1.35 2.34
N ALA A 322 -11.62 0.78 3.25
CA ALA A 322 -13.04 1.08 3.31
C ALA A 322 -13.25 2.52 3.83
N ILE A 323 -14.36 3.17 3.45
CA ILE A 323 -14.62 4.59 3.79
C ILE A 323 -14.51 4.89 5.29
N HIS A 324 -14.93 3.95 6.14
CA HIS A 324 -14.91 4.09 7.59
C HIS A 324 -13.51 3.89 8.23
N GLU A 325 -12.53 3.47 7.44
CA GLU A 325 -11.11 3.30 7.85
C GLU A 325 -10.22 4.46 7.40
N ILE A 326 -10.75 5.36 6.55
CA ILE A 326 -9.99 6.47 5.96
C ILE A 326 -9.95 7.64 6.94
N ASP A 327 -8.75 8.08 7.31
CA ASP A 327 -8.52 9.26 8.15
C ASP A 327 -8.09 10.49 7.32
N LEU A 328 -7.52 10.25 6.15
CA LEU A 328 -7.05 11.28 5.22
C LEU A 328 -7.24 10.79 3.79
N SER A 329 -7.79 11.65 2.94
CA SER A 329 -7.89 11.43 1.50
C SER A 329 -7.38 12.64 0.73
N VAL A 330 -6.54 12.37 -0.26
CA VAL A 330 -5.83 13.38 -1.03
C VAL A 330 -6.46 13.47 -2.43
N PRO A 331 -7.19 14.56 -2.73
CA PRO A 331 -7.78 14.77 -4.05
C PRO A 331 -6.72 15.03 -5.12
N LEU A 332 -6.88 14.38 -6.26
CA LEU A 332 -5.98 14.45 -7.40
C LEU A 332 -6.66 15.10 -8.61
N SER A 333 -5.97 16.07 -9.23
CA SER A 333 -6.39 16.64 -10.51
C SER A 333 -6.12 15.66 -11.67
N PRO A 334 -6.70 15.88 -12.87
CA PRO A 334 -6.34 15.09 -14.04
C PRO A 334 -4.85 15.19 -14.39
N GLY A 335 -4.23 16.35 -14.13
CA GLY A 335 -2.79 16.57 -14.29
C GLY A 335 -1.98 15.71 -13.33
N HIS A 336 -2.38 15.63 -12.05
CA HIS A 336 -1.71 14.76 -11.07
C HIS A 336 -1.79 13.29 -11.48
N GLN A 337 -2.96 12.82 -11.97
CA GLN A 337 -3.09 11.45 -12.46
C GLN A 337 -2.17 11.16 -13.66
N GLN A 338 -2.07 12.10 -14.61
CA GLN A 338 -1.19 11.94 -15.77
C GLN A 338 0.29 11.90 -15.37
N THR A 339 0.72 12.77 -14.45
CA THR A 339 2.09 12.80 -13.91
C THR A 339 2.38 11.52 -13.12
N LYS A 340 1.45 11.08 -12.27
CA LYS A 340 1.55 9.80 -11.54
C LYS A 340 1.72 8.62 -12.50
N ARG A 341 0.89 8.54 -13.55
CA ARG A 341 1.01 7.50 -14.59
C ARG A 341 2.39 7.53 -15.26
N THR A 342 2.88 8.74 -15.57
CA THR A 342 4.21 8.93 -16.17
C THR A 342 5.33 8.48 -15.23
N ALA A 343 5.19 8.69 -13.92
CA ALA A 343 6.14 8.22 -12.92
C ALA A 343 6.16 6.69 -12.85
N ILE A 344 4.99 6.04 -12.83
CA ILE A 344 4.88 4.57 -12.87
C ILE A 344 5.55 4.02 -14.16
N PHE A 345 5.36 4.68 -15.31
CA PHE A 345 6.02 4.27 -16.56
C PHE A 345 7.55 4.36 -16.54
N LYS A 346 8.17 5.02 -15.56
CA LYS A 346 9.63 5.02 -15.41
C LYS A 346 10.19 3.70 -14.88
N HIS A 347 9.34 2.81 -14.40
CA HIS A 347 9.70 1.46 -13.96
C HIS A 347 9.52 0.47 -15.11
N GLU A 348 10.34 0.64 -16.15
CA GLU A 348 10.23 -0.10 -17.42
C GLU A 348 10.29 -1.62 -17.22
N SER A 349 11.19 -2.10 -16.37
CA SER A 349 11.33 -3.52 -16.03
C SER A 349 10.12 -4.13 -15.32
N GLN A 350 9.16 -3.30 -14.86
CA GLN A 350 7.96 -3.73 -14.15
C GLN A 350 6.65 -3.43 -14.90
N LYS A 351 6.74 -2.81 -16.07
CA LYS A 351 5.59 -2.20 -16.73
C LYS A 351 4.66 -3.23 -17.38
N ASP A 352 5.23 -4.18 -18.10
CA ASP A 352 4.51 -5.18 -18.90
C ASP A 352 3.93 -6.30 -17.99
N GLU A 353 4.28 -7.56 -18.22
CA GLU A 353 3.98 -8.63 -17.27
C GLU A 353 4.97 -8.56 -16.11
N ALA A 354 4.49 -8.25 -14.91
CA ALA A 354 5.31 -8.37 -13.71
C ALA A 354 5.83 -9.81 -13.59
N LEU A 355 7.12 -9.99 -13.24
CA LEU A 355 7.72 -11.32 -13.08
C LEU A 355 6.95 -12.19 -12.07
N PHE A 356 6.32 -11.53 -11.09
CA PHE A 356 5.39 -12.13 -10.16
C PHE A 356 4.01 -11.49 -10.33
N PRO A 357 3.22 -11.92 -11.32
CA PRO A 357 1.86 -11.43 -11.47
C PRO A 357 1.05 -12.02 -10.31
N GLY A 358 0.41 -11.15 -9.52
CA GLY A 358 -0.61 -11.60 -8.56
C GLY A 358 -1.84 -12.16 -9.28
N SER A 359 -2.99 -12.19 -8.62
CA SER A 359 -4.22 -12.69 -9.26
C SER A 359 -4.85 -11.76 -10.29
N ASP A 360 -4.40 -10.51 -10.38
CA ASP A 360 -4.90 -9.48 -11.32
C ASP A 360 -3.94 -9.34 -12.51
N PRO A 361 -4.41 -9.57 -13.76
CA PRO A 361 -3.58 -9.51 -14.95
C PRO A 361 -3.29 -8.09 -15.47
N ARG A 362 -3.91 -7.05 -14.89
CA ARG A 362 -3.73 -5.65 -15.34
C ARG A 362 -2.33 -5.11 -15.01
N GLU A 363 -1.85 -4.17 -15.81
CA GLU A 363 -0.59 -3.47 -15.52
C GLU A 363 -0.72 -2.64 -14.22
N PHE A 364 0.40 -2.34 -13.55
CA PHE A 364 0.38 -1.61 -12.29
C PHE A 364 -0.24 -0.21 -12.40
N TRP A 365 -0.04 0.46 -13.55
CA TRP A 365 -0.60 1.80 -13.77
C TRP A 365 -2.12 1.79 -13.89
N GLU A 366 -2.69 0.78 -14.55
CA GLU A 366 -4.15 0.60 -14.67
C GLU A 366 -4.75 0.35 -13.29
N ARG A 367 -4.12 -0.52 -12.50
CA ARG A 367 -4.54 -0.83 -11.13
C ARG A 367 -4.51 0.41 -10.24
N ALA A 368 -3.41 1.16 -10.27
CA ALA A 368 -3.28 2.39 -9.48
C ALA A 368 -4.34 3.43 -9.85
N GLU A 369 -4.59 3.62 -11.15
CA GLU A 369 -5.57 4.57 -11.65
C GLU A 369 -7.02 4.16 -11.33
N ASP A 370 -7.38 2.91 -11.59
CA ASP A 370 -8.71 2.39 -11.29
C ASP A 370 -8.98 2.40 -9.79
N ARG A 371 -7.98 2.08 -8.95
CA ARG A 371 -8.08 2.17 -7.49
C ARG A 371 -8.43 3.60 -7.06
N ASN A 372 -7.68 4.59 -7.52
CA ASN A 372 -7.92 5.97 -7.12
C ASN A 372 -9.25 6.53 -7.64
N LYS A 373 -9.68 6.14 -8.85
CA LYS A 373 -10.99 6.48 -9.40
C LYS A 373 -12.12 5.80 -8.64
N ALA A 374 -11.96 4.54 -8.25
CA ALA A 374 -12.94 3.80 -7.49
C ALA A 374 -13.15 4.44 -6.10
N THR A 375 -12.08 4.87 -5.44
CA THR A 375 -12.18 5.64 -4.18
C THR A 375 -12.95 6.93 -4.38
N ALA A 376 -12.62 7.72 -5.40
CA ALA A 376 -13.37 8.94 -5.72
C ALA A 376 -14.85 8.66 -6.01
N LYS A 377 -15.15 7.61 -6.79
CA LYS A 377 -16.52 7.21 -7.08
C LYS A 377 -17.30 6.88 -5.80
N LYS A 378 -16.71 6.11 -4.87
CA LYS A 378 -17.37 5.79 -3.59
C LYS A 378 -17.72 7.05 -2.81
N PHE A 379 -16.83 8.05 -2.79
CA PHE A 379 -17.14 9.35 -2.15
C PHE A 379 -18.29 10.06 -2.88
N ASN A 380 -18.29 10.08 -4.21
CA ASN A 380 -19.35 10.70 -5.02
C ASN A 380 -20.72 10.03 -4.79
N ASP A 381 -20.75 8.71 -4.72
CA ASP A 381 -21.98 7.93 -4.50
C ASP A 381 -22.61 8.26 -3.13
N LEU A 382 -21.79 8.59 -2.12
CA LEU A 382 -22.23 9.07 -0.81
C LEU A 382 -22.76 10.53 -0.84
N GLY A 383 -22.60 11.23 -1.97
CA GLY A 383 -23.03 12.62 -2.19
C GLY A 383 -21.97 13.67 -1.90
N LEU A 384 -20.70 13.28 -1.74
CA LEU A 384 -19.57 14.18 -1.47
C LEU A 384 -19.10 14.88 -2.78
N PRO A 385 -18.23 15.91 -2.68
CA PRO A 385 -17.71 16.60 -3.86
C PRO A 385 -17.03 15.66 -4.86
N GLU A 386 -17.24 15.91 -6.14
CA GLU A 386 -16.73 15.08 -7.22
C GLU A 386 -15.27 15.37 -7.55
N PHE A 387 -14.40 14.38 -7.29
CA PHE A 387 -13.00 14.42 -7.65
C PHE A 387 -12.68 13.40 -8.74
N PRO A 388 -11.71 13.68 -9.64
CA PRO A 388 -11.26 12.71 -10.64
C PRO A 388 -10.63 11.45 -10.04
N ALA A 389 -9.98 11.57 -8.88
CA ALA A 389 -9.30 10.50 -8.17
C ALA A 389 -8.99 10.91 -6.72
N LEU A 390 -8.96 9.92 -5.82
CA LEU A 390 -8.53 10.07 -4.43
C LEU A 390 -7.49 9.01 -4.06
N GLU A 391 -6.42 9.42 -3.39
CA GLU A 391 -5.56 8.52 -2.60
C GLU A 391 -6.02 8.55 -1.13
N ALA A 392 -6.01 7.42 -0.44
CA ALA A 392 -6.55 7.29 0.91
C ALA A 392 -5.51 6.73 1.88
N PHE A 393 -5.59 7.22 3.13
CA PHE A 393 -4.66 6.90 4.20
C PHE A 393 -5.39 6.70 5.51
N GLN A 394 -4.83 5.83 6.34
CA GLN A 394 -5.25 5.61 7.71
C GLN A 394 -4.15 6.08 8.67
N ARG A 395 -4.52 6.73 9.77
CA ARG A 395 -3.58 7.07 10.84
C ARG A 395 -3.28 5.83 11.66
N TRP A 396 -2.00 5.60 11.93
CA TRP A 396 -1.62 4.51 12.83
C TRP A 396 -2.06 4.82 14.26
N ASN A 397 -2.73 3.86 14.91
CA ASN A 397 -3.27 3.99 16.25
C ASN A 397 -2.24 3.70 17.37
N GLY A 398 -1.01 3.35 17.02
CA GLY A 398 0.05 2.99 17.97
C GLY A 398 0.07 1.52 18.39
N GLU A 399 -0.83 0.68 17.87
CA GLU A 399 -0.86 -0.76 18.12
C GLU A 399 -0.09 -1.53 17.04
N LYS A 400 0.45 -2.70 17.39
CA LYS A 400 1.11 -3.56 16.39
C LYS A 400 0.07 -4.07 15.40
N LEU A 401 0.41 -3.96 14.11
CA LEU A 401 -0.36 -4.43 12.97
C LEU A 401 -0.61 -5.95 12.99
#